data_AF-E5B151-F1
#
_entry.id   AF-E5B151-F1
#
_cell.length_a   1.000
_cell.length_b   1.000
_cell.length_c   1.000
_cell.angle_alpha   90.00
_cell.angle_beta   90.00
_cell.angle_gamma   90.00
#
_symmetry.space_group_name_H-M   'P 1'
#
loop_
_entity.id
_entity.type
_entity.pdbx_description
1 polymer ?
#
loop_
_entity_poly.entity_id
_entity_poly.type
_entity_poly.pdbx_seq_one_letter_code
_entity_poly.pdbx_strand_id
1 'polypeptide(L)'
;MSVKQYETYLAKTFIEWVSCTIQPGERYQFKSPDPDNALKLWKAFDFLADGNKLEIAPEQQLSCVSCNGIQLIPVLHGSTAPAFTENYISHLRDKVSGRNGIFAKTALLIIHNSMLDTLLNSTKDVAAPDAIWHPETFCHQLEKLITTNSNRSQVSRCLLGDQLTTILDEGATVFGFSSLYRLLEDGNLDFSELKLFNDNNVLDFRDKQLRARLNENQELYRQIEDSIERYSGQLENVLTEFSTKFIQQHFVDKDDWRELDFSVYQEEKARNSEQKLVLENICVENGEVWQRAKSISKAGKRDISVLVQVQPGQSHVELEFSFQSNDLQDDQIKISSSSPAKERTFLAHQSCWGENLPHYGVSAFRWASLLL
;
A
#
# COMPACT_ATOMS: atom_id res chain seq x y z
N MET A 1 25.31 3.56 13.84
CA MET A 1 24.28 4.55 13.47
C MET A 1 23.00 4.11 14.16
N SER A 2 22.56 4.86 15.19
CA SER A 2 21.39 4.49 15.99
C SER A 2 20.14 4.96 15.24
N VAL A 3 19.46 4.03 14.56
CA VAL A 3 18.10 4.26 14.06
C VAL A 3 17.25 4.52 15.30
N LYS A 4 16.85 5.77 15.54
CA LYS A 4 15.92 6.06 16.62
C LYS A 4 14.62 5.34 16.30
N GLN A 5 14.34 4.31 17.09
CA GLN A 5 13.16 3.49 16.92
C GLN A 5 11.92 4.30 17.32
N TYR A 6 10.86 4.21 16.53
CA TYR A 6 9.57 4.89 16.77
C TYR A 6 9.09 4.74 18.23
N GLU A 7 9.31 3.56 18.80
CA GLU A 7 8.94 3.21 20.17
C GLU A 7 9.73 4.00 21.22
N THR A 8 10.98 4.38 20.92
CA THR A 8 11.78 5.27 21.77
C THR A 8 11.19 6.68 21.77
N TYR A 9 10.72 7.18 20.62
CA TYR A 9 10.00 8.45 20.57
C TYR A 9 8.70 8.37 21.37
N LEU A 10 7.91 7.31 21.15
CA LEU A 10 6.65 7.06 21.86
C LEU A 10 6.83 7.05 23.39
N ALA A 11 7.84 6.35 23.88
CA ALA A 11 8.19 6.30 25.30
C ALA A 11 8.63 7.67 25.85
N LYS A 12 9.43 8.44 25.10
CA LYS A 12 9.84 9.80 25.48
C LYS A 12 8.65 10.75 25.60
N THR A 13 7.74 10.75 24.61
CA THR A 13 6.54 11.59 24.65
C THR A 13 5.68 11.28 25.87
N PHE A 14 5.57 10.00 26.24
CA PHE A 14 4.88 9.60 27.47
C PHE A 14 5.59 10.11 28.74
N ILE A 15 6.91 9.96 28.84
CA ILE A 15 7.69 10.43 29.99
C ILE A 15 7.55 11.95 30.15
N GLU A 16 7.63 12.71 29.05
CA GLU A 16 7.45 14.16 29.05
C GLU A 16 6.04 14.55 29.51
N TRP A 17 5.01 13.91 28.96
CA TRP A 17 3.62 14.16 29.33
C TRP A 17 3.35 13.84 30.81
N VAL A 18 3.79 12.67 31.27
CA VAL A 18 3.50 12.20 32.63
C VAL A 18 4.30 12.98 33.68
N SER A 19 5.50 13.47 33.36
CA SER A 19 6.36 14.20 34.30
C SER A 19 5.70 15.46 34.88
N CYS A 20 4.74 16.05 34.17
CA CYS A 20 3.99 17.21 34.65
C CYS A 20 2.92 16.88 35.71
N THR A 21 2.42 15.63 35.73
CA THR A 21 1.25 15.26 36.52
C THR A 21 1.44 14.03 37.41
N ILE A 22 2.54 13.30 37.26
CA ILE A 22 2.80 12.04 37.93
C ILE A 22 2.81 12.18 39.45
N GLN A 23 2.13 11.26 40.14
CA GLN A 23 2.14 11.16 41.60
C GLN A 23 2.55 9.75 42.05
N PRO A 24 3.11 9.60 43.27
CA PRO A 24 3.42 8.28 43.79
C PRO A 24 2.17 7.39 43.87
N GLY A 25 2.32 6.11 43.62
CA GLY A 25 1.23 5.14 43.61
C GLY A 25 0.28 5.22 42.41
N GLU A 26 0.52 6.13 41.45
CA GLU A 26 -0.23 6.14 40.21
C GLU A 26 0.09 4.95 39.33
N ARG A 27 -0.91 4.55 38.56
CA ARG A 27 -0.89 3.36 37.71
C ARG A 27 -1.47 3.75 36.36
N TYR A 28 -0.72 3.43 35.33
CA TYR A 28 -1.02 3.71 33.93
C TYR A 28 -1.16 2.39 33.20
N GLN A 29 -1.99 2.35 32.18
CA GLN A 29 -2.14 1.19 31.30
C GLN A 29 -2.08 1.61 29.84
N PHE A 30 -1.59 0.70 29.00
CA PHE A 30 -1.66 0.81 27.56
C PHE A 30 -1.95 -0.55 26.93
N LYS A 31 -3.00 -0.60 26.13
CA LYS A 31 -3.39 -1.79 25.38
C LYS A 31 -2.71 -1.82 24.01
N SER A 32 -1.82 -2.79 23.80
CA SER A 32 -1.19 -3.10 22.52
C SER A 32 -1.65 -4.49 22.05
N PRO A 33 -2.55 -4.60 21.06
CA PRO A 33 -3.03 -5.89 20.55
C PRO A 33 -1.90 -6.76 19.98
N ASP A 34 -0.88 -6.11 19.40
CA ASP A 34 0.31 -6.77 18.85
C ASP A 34 1.38 -6.97 19.96
N PRO A 35 1.78 -8.21 20.26
CA PRO A 35 2.79 -8.51 21.28
C PRO A 35 4.21 -8.05 20.89
N ASP A 36 4.54 -8.00 19.61
CA ASP A 36 5.86 -7.53 19.14
C ASP A 36 5.98 -6.02 19.36
N ASN A 37 4.93 -5.26 19.06
CA ASN A 37 4.89 -3.82 19.34
C ASN A 37 4.94 -3.53 20.84
N ALA A 38 4.23 -4.32 21.65
CA ALA A 38 4.29 -4.24 23.11
C ALA A 38 5.71 -4.46 23.64
N LEU A 39 6.41 -5.47 23.11
CA LEU A 39 7.79 -5.78 23.47
C LEU A 39 8.77 -4.69 23.04
N LYS A 40 8.64 -4.15 21.83
CA LYS A 40 9.49 -3.04 21.35
C LYS A 40 9.31 -1.80 22.22
N LEU A 41 8.08 -1.47 22.61
CA LEU A 41 7.80 -0.37 23.53
C LEU A 41 8.39 -0.58 24.92
N TRP A 42 8.25 -1.79 25.48
CA TRP A 42 8.87 -2.10 26.77
C TRP A 42 10.41 -1.97 26.70
N LYS A 43 11.04 -2.47 25.64
CA LYS A 43 12.49 -2.32 25.40
C LYS A 43 12.91 -0.86 25.29
N ALA A 44 12.06 -0.01 24.70
CA ALA A 44 12.33 1.42 24.65
C ALA A 44 12.36 2.07 26.04
N PHE A 45 11.44 1.69 26.94
CA PHE A 45 11.51 2.15 28.33
C PHE A 45 12.71 1.56 29.09
N ASP A 46 13.05 0.29 28.88
CA ASP A 46 14.23 -0.33 29.47
C ASP A 46 15.53 0.38 29.05
N PHE A 47 15.63 0.73 27.76
CA PHE A 47 16.72 1.54 27.24
C PHE A 47 16.76 2.94 27.89
N LEU A 48 15.61 3.60 28.03
CA LEU A 48 15.51 4.92 28.68
C LEU A 48 15.72 4.89 30.19
N ALA A 49 15.58 3.73 30.83
CA ALA A 49 15.95 3.57 32.23
C ALA A 49 17.46 3.72 32.44
N ASP A 50 18.29 3.53 31.40
CA ASP A 50 19.75 3.73 31.43
C ASP A 50 20.41 2.96 32.59
N GLY A 51 20.00 1.70 32.77
CA GLY A 51 20.49 0.83 33.84
C GLY A 51 19.91 1.12 35.24
N ASN A 52 19.05 2.13 35.39
CA ASN A 52 18.34 2.35 36.65
C ASN A 52 17.39 1.20 36.93
N LYS A 53 17.59 0.56 38.09
CA LYS A 53 16.83 -0.59 38.53
C LYS A 53 16.40 -0.44 39.97
N LEU A 54 15.15 -0.82 40.24
CA LEU A 54 14.59 -0.95 41.56
C LEU A 54 14.72 -2.40 42.01
N GLU A 55 15.50 -2.65 43.06
CA GLU A 55 15.55 -3.96 43.70
C GLU A 55 14.32 -4.17 44.57
N ILE A 56 13.48 -5.13 44.19
CA ILE A 56 12.18 -5.38 44.84
C ILE A 56 12.17 -6.62 45.73
N ALA A 57 13.15 -7.50 45.54
CA ALA A 57 13.48 -8.66 46.35
C ALA A 57 14.94 -9.06 46.02
N PRO A 58 15.61 -9.89 46.84
CA PRO A 58 16.96 -10.38 46.53
C PRO A 58 17.01 -10.98 45.13
N GLU A 59 17.96 -10.51 44.31
CA GLU A 59 18.16 -10.91 42.90
C GLU A 59 17.02 -10.52 41.94
N GLN A 60 16.00 -9.81 42.41
CA GLN A 60 14.88 -9.37 41.60
C GLN A 60 14.89 -7.85 41.41
N GLN A 61 15.21 -7.44 40.19
CA GLN A 61 15.33 -6.05 39.82
C GLN A 61 14.36 -5.69 38.69
N LEU A 62 13.72 -4.52 38.81
CA LEU A 62 12.85 -3.97 37.77
C LEU A 62 13.46 -2.69 37.22
N SER A 63 13.52 -2.54 35.91
CA SER A 63 13.94 -1.29 35.28
C SER A 63 12.97 -0.17 35.66
N CYS A 64 13.50 1.02 35.92
CA CYS A 64 12.70 2.18 36.29
C CYS A 64 13.21 3.47 35.64
N VAL A 65 12.27 4.31 35.21
CA VAL A 65 12.56 5.60 34.58
C VAL A 65 12.21 6.71 35.55
N SER A 66 13.14 7.62 35.81
CA SER A 66 12.89 8.78 36.69
C SER A 66 12.04 9.82 35.97
N CYS A 67 10.84 10.08 36.47
CA CYS A 67 9.89 11.07 35.98
C CYS A 67 9.59 12.07 37.11
N ASN A 68 10.16 13.28 37.04
CA ASN A 68 9.97 14.34 38.06
C ASN A 68 10.17 13.86 39.53
N GLY A 69 11.20 13.05 39.76
CA GLY A 69 11.52 12.52 41.10
C GLY A 69 10.70 11.30 41.55
N ILE A 70 9.84 10.76 40.66
CA ILE A 70 9.09 9.51 40.85
C ILE A 70 9.64 8.44 39.91
N GLN A 71 9.85 7.23 40.42
CA GLN A 71 10.35 6.09 39.64
C GLN A 71 9.20 5.39 38.94
N LEU A 72 9.07 5.57 37.63
CA LEU A 72 8.11 4.87 36.79
C LEU A 72 8.61 3.48 36.46
N ILE A 73 7.83 2.45 36.77
CA ILE A 73 8.15 1.04 36.52
C ILE A 73 7.33 0.56 35.30
N PRO A 74 7.94 0.38 34.13
CA PRO A 74 7.30 -0.24 32.97
C PRO A 74 7.24 -1.76 33.14
N VAL A 75 6.06 -2.35 33.00
CA VAL A 75 5.87 -3.81 33.00
C VAL A 75 5.16 -4.26 31.74
N LEU A 76 5.64 -5.37 31.17
CA LEU A 76 5.03 -6.04 30.03
C LEU A 76 4.25 -7.26 30.51
N HIS A 77 3.02 -7.42 30.05
CA HIS A 77 2.25 -8.63 30.30
C HIS A 77 2.65 -9.77 29.34
N GLY A 78 2.87 -10.97 29.88
CA GLY A 78 3.20 -12.15 29.09
C GLY A 78 3.67 -13.33 29.95
N SER A 79 3.95 -14.46 29.29
CA SER A 79 4.36 -15.70 29.96
C SER A 79 5.88 -15.94 29.95
N THR A 80 6.64 -15.15 29.18
CA THR A 80 8.08 -15.32 28.98
C THR A 80 8.82 -14.03 29.33
N ALA A 81 10.02 -14.16 29.91
CA ALA A 81 10.87 -13.02 30.20
C ALA A 81 11.14 -12.21 28.91
N PRO A 82 11.11 -10.86 28.96
CA PRO A 82 11.07 -10.00 30.15
C PRO A 82 9.66 -9.71 30.70
N ALA A 83 8.61 -10.33 30.15
CA ALA A 83 7.23 -10.11 30.56
C ALA A 83 6.89 -10.81 31.89
N PHE A 84 5.80 -10.36 32.50
CA PHE A 84 5.28 -10.87 33.75
C PHE A 84 3.86 -11.40 33.61
N THR A 85 3.54 -12.39 34.45
CA THR A 85 2.20 -12.94 34.56
C THR A 85 1.25 -11.94 35.21
N GLU A 86 -0.05 -12.07 34.91
CA GLU A 86 -1.13 -11.26 35.49
C GLU A 86 -1.10 -11.21 37.02
N ASN A 87 -0.89 -12.35 37.68
CA ASN A 87 -0.81 -12.45 39.14
C ASN A 87 0.32 -11.59 39.71
N TYR A 88 1.46 -11.59 39.02
CA TYR A 88 2.62 -10.81 39.45
C TYR A 88 2.41 -9.32 39.22
N ILE A 89 1.79 -8.93 38.10
CA ILE A 89 1.42 -7.53 37.81
C ILE A 89 0.40 -7.02 38.85
N SER A 90 -0.59 -7.83 39.22
CA SER A 90 -1.55 -7.52 40.31
C SER A 90 -0.83 -7.20 41.62
N HIS A 91 0.13 -8.05 42.00
CA HIS A 91 0.90 -7.85 43.21
C HIS A 91 1.78 -6.59 43.16
N LEU A 92 2.42 -6.30 42.02
CA LEU A 92 3.18 -5.05 41.84
C LEU A 92 2.28 -3.81 41.91
N ARG A 93 1.11 -3.88 41.28
CA ARG A 93 0.09 -2.81 41.31
C ARG A 93 -0.29 -2.46 42.74
N ASP A 94 -0.53 -3.46 43.57
CA ASP A 94 -0.94 -3.26 44.96
C ASP A 94 0.21 -2.71 45.82
N LYS A 95 1.45 -3.17 45.57
CA LYS A 95 2.66 -2.62 46.22
C LYS A 95 2.91 -1.15 45.87
N VAL A 96 2.79 -0.79 44.60
CA VAL A 96 2.90 0.60 44.13
C VAL A 96 1.80 1.46 44.73
N SER A 97 0.54 0.99 44.71
CA SER A 97 -0.59 1.71 45.32
C SER A 97 -0.44 1.88 46.83
N GLY A 98 0.19 0.94 47.51
CA GLY A 98 0.44 0.99 48.95
C GLY A 98 1.49 2.03 49.37
N ARG A 99 2.32 2.53 48.44
CA ARG A 99 3.32 3.58 48.67
C ARG A 99 4.25 3.32 49.87
N ASN A 100 4.60 2.05 50.10
CA ASN A 100 5.38 1.64 51.26
C ASN A 100 6.80 1.22 50.88
N GLY A 101 7.75 1.52 51.77
CA GLY A 101 9.15 1.15 51.61
C GLY A 101 9.74 1.64 50.28
N ILE A 102 10.30 0.71 49.51
CA ILE A 102 10.88 0.98 48.19
C ILE A 102 9.88 1.52 47.15
N PHE A 103 8.57 1.33 47.37
CA PHE A 103 7.51 1.80 46.49
C PHE A 103 6.94 3.18 46.89
N ALA A 104 7.51 3.84 47.89
CA ALA A 104 7.00 5.12 48.39
C ALA A 104 7.00 6.25 47.34
N LYS A 105 7.91 6.19 46.36
CA LYS A 105 8.04 7.17 45.27
C LYS A 105 8.04 6.49 43.90
N THR A 106 7.17 5.50 43.71
CA THR A 106 7.05 4.79 42.44
C THR A 106 5.70 5.00 41.78
N ALA A 107 5.65 4.81 40.47
CA ALA A 107 4.44 4.66 39.67
C ALA A 107 4.59 3.44 38.75
N LEU A 108 3.48 2.93 38.21
CA LEU A 108 3.47 1.73 37.37
C LEU A 108 2.90 2.04 35.99
N LEU A 109 3.54 1.56 34.92
CA LEU A 109 2.97 1.53 33.56
C LEU A 109 2.82 0.07 33.12
N ILE A 110 1.60 -0.34 32.82
CA ILE A 110 1.26 -1.70 32.40
C ILE A 110 1.03 -1.71 30.88
N ILE A 111 1.86 -2.43 30.14
CA ILE A 111 1.69 -2.68 28.71
C ILE A 111 1.09 -4.08 28.54
N HIS A 112 -0.12 -4.17 27.98
CA HIS A 112 -0.89 -5.42 27.93
C HIS A 112 -1.64 -5.59 26.61
N ASN A 113 -2.13 -6.81 26.34
CA ASN A 113 -2.69 -7.16 25.03
C ASN A 113 -4.22 -7.30 24.95
N SER A 114 -4.94 -7.47 26.07
CA SER A 114 -6.41 -7.25 26.19
C SER A 114 -7.05 -8.05 27.33
N MET A 115 -6.45 -9.13 27.80
CA MET A 115 -7.14 -10.11 28.66
C MET A 115 -7.21 -9.74 30.16
N LEU A 116 -6.96 -8.48 30.54
CA LEU A 116 -6.70 -8.09 31.94
C LEU A 116 -7.82 -7.24 32.57
N ASP A 117 -9.09 -7.46 32.26
CA ASP A 117 -10.20 -6.57 32.68
C ASP A 117 -10.30 -6.32 34.20
N THR A 118 -9.86 -7.27 35.05
CA THR A 118 -9.90 -7.11 36.52
C THR A 118 -8.75 -6.26 37.08
N LEU A 119 -7.69 -6.04 36.28
CA LEU A 119 -6.51 -5.28 36.69
C LEU A 119 -6.66 -3.77 36.50
N LEU A 120 -7.58 -3.33 35.64
CA LEU A 120 -7.53 -2.03 34.96
C LEU A 120 -8.50 -0.97 35.53
N ASN A 121 -9.46 -1.37 36.38
CA ASN A 121 -10.49 -0.46 36.94
C ASN A 121 -9.95 0.71 37.77
N SER A 122 -8.67 0.72 38.12
CA SER A 122 -8.02 1.79 38.90
C SER A 122 -6.71 2.30 38.27
N THR A 123 -6.55 2.06 36.97
CA THR A 123 -5.40 2.51 36.17
C THR A 123 -5.83 3.53 35.14
N LYS A 124 -5.02 4.58 34.95
CA LYS A 124 -5.24 5.59 33.92
C LYS A 124 -4.88 5.02 32.55
N ASP A 125 -5.84 4.97 31.64
CA ASP A 125 -5.56 4.61 30.27
C ASP A 125 -4.87 5.76 29.54
N VAL A 126 -3.66 5.50 29.04
CA VAL A 126 -2.84 6.50 28.35
C VAL A 126 -3.22 6.64 26.88
N ALA A 127 -4.10 5.77 26.38
CA ALA A 127 -4.71 5.82 25.06
C ALA A 127 -6.18 6.24 25.09
N ALA A 128 -6.74 6.58 26.25
CA ALA A 128 -8.07 7.19 26.35
C ALA A 128 -8.11 8.58 25.70
N PRO A 129 -9.30 9.09 25.31
CA PRO A 129 -9.43 10.46 24.79
C PRO A 129 -8.71 11.49 25.68
N ASP A 130 -8.08 12.48 25.04
CA ASP A 130 -7.22 13.50 25.66
C ASP A 130 -5.88 13.02 26.25
N ALA A 131 -5.63 11.70 26.33
CA ALA A 131 -4.34 11.16 26.78
C ALA A 131 -3.30 11.16 25.66
N ILE A 132 -2.02 11.05 26.03
CA ILE A 132 -0.89 11.27 25.12
C ILE A 132 -0.79 10.26 23.98
N TRP A 133 -1.24 9.02 24.19
CA TRP A 133 -1.25 7.97 23.17
C TRP A 133 -2.65 7.73 22.58
N HIS A 134 -3.58 8.67 22.75
CA HIS A 134 -4.76 8.70 21.90
C HIS A 134 -4.34 9.10 20.48
N PRO A 135 -4.84 8.45 19.41
CA PRO A 135 -4.42 8.76 18.03
C PRO A 135 -4.52 10.25 17.67
N GLU A 136 -5.59 10.94 18.06
CA GLU A 136 -5.77 12.38 17.79
C GLU A 136 -4.71 13.23 18.52
N THR A 137 -4.52 13.00 19.83
CA THR A 137 -3.54 13.73 20.63
C THR A 137 -2.12 13.49 20.13
N PHE A 138 -1.81 12.25 19.79
CA PHE A 138 -0.49 11.85 19.32
C PHE A 138 -0.20 12.38 17.91
N CYS A 139 -1.22 12.45 17.04
CA CYS A 139 -1.12 13.10 15.74
C CYS A 139 -0.61 14.55 15.88
N HIS A 140 -1.19 15.33 16.80
CA HIS A 140 -0.71 16.69 17.09
C HIS A 140 0.72 16.75 17.65
N GLN A 141 1.22 15.69 18.29
CA GLN A 141 2.63 15.62 18.69
C GLN A 141 3.53 15.38 17.47
N LEU A 142 3.12 14.49 16.56
CA LEU A 142 3.84 14.22 15.31
C LEU A 142 3.86 15.45 14.38
N GLU A 143 2.80 16.25 14.36
CA GLU A 143 2.75 17.51 13.60
C GLU A 143 3.88 18.47 13.98
N LYS A 144 4.37 18.44 15.23
CA LYS A 144 5.48 19.28 15.69
C LYS A 144 6.83 18.89 15.09
N LEU A 145 6.96 17.66 14.59
CA LEU A 145 8.16 17.20 13.89
C LEU A 145 8.23 17.75 12.46
N ILE A 146 7.09 18.16 11.89
CA ILE A 146 7.01 18.68 10.52
C ILE A 146 7.67 20.06 10.46
N THR A 147 8.78 20.15 9.74
CA THR A 147 9.49 21.41 9.54
C THR A 147 8.64 22.39 8.71
N THR A 148 8.31 23.55 9.28
CA THR A 148 7.34 24.51 8.73
C THR A 148 7.71 25.14 7.38
N ASN A 149 8.98 25.07 6.96
CA ASN A 149 9.52 25.83 5.82
C ASN A 149 9.79 25.00 4.55
N SER A 150 9.33 23.76 4.46
CA SER A 150 9.48 22.93 3.26
C SER A 150 8.16 22.78 2.50
N ASN A 151 8.20 22.76 1.16
CA ASN A 151 7.04 22.38 0.33
C ASN A 151 6.53 20.97 0.70
N ARG A 152 7.42 20.11 1.21
CA ARG A 152 7.12 18.78 1.73
C ARG A 152 6.24 18.79 2.98
N SER A 153 6.23 19.88 3.75
CA SER A 153 5.42 19.98 4.97
C SER A 153 3.92 19.85 4.72
N GLN A 154 3.43 20.26 3.54
CA GLN A 154 2.03 20.08 3.17
C GLN A 154 1.71 18.60 2.89
N VAL A 155 2.60 17.91 2.18
CA VAL A 155 2.49 16.47 1.91
C VAL A 155 2.51 15.67 3.21
N SER A 156 3.47 15.93 4.10
CA SER A 156 3.56 15.28 5.41
C SER A 156 2.30 15.47 6.25
N ARG A 157 1.72 16.68 6.28
CA ARG A 157 0.47 16.93 7.01
C ARG A 157 -0.72 16.20 6.40
N CYS A 158 -0.80 16.14 5.06
CA CYS A 158 -1.86 15.40 4.37
C CYS A 158 -1.79 13.91 4.72
N LEU A 159 -0.61 13.30 4.56
CA LEU A 159 -0.37 11.89 4.87
C LEU A 159 -0.68 11.57 6.34
N LEU A 160 -0.26 12.44 7.26
CA LEU A 160 -0.53 12.28 8.69
C LEU A 160 -2.03 12.34 9.00
N GLY A 161 -2.78 13.23 8.35
CA GLY A 161 -4.24 13.32 8.49
C GLY A 161 -4.98 12.11 7.90
N ASP A 162 -4.55 11.62 6.74
CA ASP A 162 -5.12 10.42 6.11
C ASP A 162 -4.86 9.17 6.96
N GLN A 163 -3.65 9.04 7.53
CA GLN A 163 -3.32 7.94 8.43
C GLN A 163 -4.09 8.03 9.75
N LEU A 164 -4.26 9.22 10.32
CA LEU A 164 -5.11 9.41 11.50
C LEU A 164 -6.54 8.91 11.23
N THR A 165 -7.11 9.28 10.07
CA THR A 165 -8.46 8.86 9.67
C THR A 165 -8.54 7.33 9.62
N THR A 166 -7.57 6.69 8.96
CA THR A 166 -7.49 5.22 8.86
C THR A 166 -7.39 4.55 10.24
N ILE A 167 -6.52 5.06 11.11
CA ILE A 167 -6.34 4.52 12.47
C ILE A 167 -7.62 4.61 13.29
N LEU A 168 -8.34 5.74 13.20
CA LEU A 168 -9.60 5.94 13.92
C LEU A 168 -10.71 5.02 13.39
N ASP A 169 -10.84 4.89 12.07
CA ASP A 169 -11.85 4.04 11.42
C ASP A 169 -11.63 2.56 11.74
N GLU A 170 -10.38 2.11 11.83
CA GLU A 170 -10.01 0.73 12.17
C GLU A 170 -9.97 0.47 13.69
N GLY A 171 -10.07 1.51 14.53
CA GLY A 171 -9.85 1.40 15.97
C GLY A 171 -8.44 0.95 16.34
N ALA A 172 -7.44 1.28 15.51
CA ALA A 172 -6.05 0.96 15.71
C ALA A 172 -5.40 1.84 16.79
N THR A 173 -4.22 1.44 17.25
CA THR A 173 -3.45 2.20 18.27
C THR A 173 -2.46 3.16 17.60
N VAL A 174 -1.79 3.98 18.41
CA VAL A 174 -0.71 4.87 17.94
C VAL A 174 0.40 4.15 17.17
N PHE A 175 0.57 2.84 17.28
CA PHE A 175 1.51 2.12 16.41
C PHE A 175 1.21 2.25 14.91
N GLY A 176 -0.03 2.57 14.52
CA GLY A 176 -0.36 2.85 13.13
C GLY A 176 0.42 4.02 12.50
N PHE A 177 1.04 4.90 13.30
CA PHE A 177 1.89 5.99 12.80
C PHE A 177 3.35 5.58 12.56
N SER A 178 3.75 4.33 12.85
CA SER A 178 5.17 3.93 12.84
C SER A 178 5.85 4.13 11.49
N SER A 179 5.13 3.87 10.38
CA SER A 179 5.64 4.05 9.02
C SER A 179 5.82 5.54 8.69
N LEU A 180 4.87 6.39 9.09
CA LEU A 180 4.98 7.82 8.87
C LEU A 180 6.08 8.48 9.70
N TYR A 181 6.31 8.02 10.93
CA TYR A 181 7.26 8.67 11.84
C TYR A 181 8.66 8.83 11.23
N ARG A 182 9.17 7.80 10.52
CA ARG A 182 10.49 7.87 9.86
C ARG A 182 10.55 8.98 8.81
N LEU A 183 9.48 9.14 8.05
CA LEU A 183 9.34 10.17 7.02
C LEU A 183 9.30 11.58 7.62
N LEU A 184 8.70 11.70 8.80
CA LEU A 184 8.63 12.96 9.54
C LEU A 184 9.98 13.34 10.18
N GLU A 185 10.75 12.37 10.71
CA GLU A 185 12.04 12.63 11.36
C GLU A 185 13.12 13.05 10.35
N ASP A 186 13.26 12.34 9.24
CA ASP A 186 14.36 12.58 8.28
C ASP A 186 14.01 13.65 7.22
N GLY A 187 12.74 14.06 7.13
CA GLY A 187 12.23 15.00 6.12
C GLY A 187 12.34 14.46 4.67
N ASN A 188 12.73 13.20 4.52
CA ASN A 188 12.76 12.49 3.27
C ASN A 188 11.47 11.68 3.11
N LEU A 189 10.69 12.02 2.10
CA LEU A 189 9.47 11.30 1.76
C LEU A 189 9.87 10.05 0.97
N ASP A 190 10.21 8.98 1.68
CA ASP A 190 10.24 7.63 1.13
C ASP A 190 8.82 7.05 1.10
N PHE A 191 8.19 7.08 -0.07
CA PHE A 191 6.81 6.62 -0.24
C PHE A 191 6.67 5.09 -0.17
N SER A 192 7.78 4.35 -0.28
CA SER A 192 7.75 2.88 -0.31
C SER A 192 7.18 2.27 0.99
N GLU A 193 7.47 2.85 2.15
CA GLU A 193 6.93 2.39 3.44
C GLU A 193 5.41 2.68 3.60
N LEU A 194 4.83 3.53 2.75
CA LEU A 194 3.42 3.93 2.80
C LEU A 194 2.54 3.23 1.76
N LYS A 195 3.08 2.25 1.03
CA LYS A 195 2.41 1.64 -0.11
C LYS A 195 1.97 2.70 -1.13
N LEU A 196 2.89 3.61 -1.42
CA LEU A 196 2.75 4.68 -2.41
C LEU A 196 3.93 4.58 -3.38
N PHE A 197 3.68 4.84 -4.66
CA PHE A 197 4.75 5.06 -5.62
C PHE A 197 5.47 6.38 -5.34
N ASN A 198 6.75 6.45 -5.70
CA ASN A 198 7.47 7.72 -5.72
C ASN A 198 6.76 8.68 -6.68
N ASP A 199 6.52 9.92 -6.25
CA ASP A 199 5.82 10.91 -7.07
C ASP A 199 6.55 12.24 -7.01
N ASN A 200 7.44 12.48 -7.97
CA ASN A 200 8.22 13.71 -8.03
C ASN A 200 7.37 14.96 -8.23
N ASN A 201 6.18 14.80 -8.83
CA ASN A 201 5.26 15.89 -9.13
C ASN A 201 4.28 16.19 -7.97
N VAL A 202 4.31 15.41 -6.88
CA VAL A 202 3.39 15.57 -5.74
C VAL A 202 3.44 16.98 -5.13
N LEU A 203 4.60 17.63 -5.22
CA LEU A 203 4.85 18.98 -4.69
C LEU A 203 4.19 20.09 -5.49
N ASP A 204 3.71 19.80 -6.71
CA ASP A 204 3.01 20.77 -7.56
C ASP A 204 1.54 20.94 -7.16
N PHE A 205 1.01 20.01 -6.36
CA PHE A 205 -0.38 19.99 -5.93
C PHE A 205 -0.56 20.58 -4.53
N ARG A 206 -1.74 21.15 -4.26
CA ARG A 206 -2.10 21.69 -2.95
C ARG A 206 -3.49 21.24 -2.50
N ASP A 207 -3.69 21.24 -1.19
CA ASP A 207 -4.97 21.02 -0.53
C ASP A 207 -5.73 19.80 -1.08
N LYS A 208 -6.93 20.01 -1.63
CA LYS A 208 -7.78 18.93 -2.18
C LYS A 208 -7.14 18.21 -3.36
N GLN A 209 -6.36 18.91 -4.18
CA GLN A 209 -5.69 18.30 -5.34
C GLN A 209 -4.55 17.39 -4.88
N LEU A 210 -3.80 17.81 -3.86
CA LEU A 210 -2.76 16.99 -3.24
C LEU A 210 -3.35 15.71 -2.64
N ARG A 211 -4.47 15.83 -1.92
CA ARG A 211 -5.15 14.66 -1.36
C ARG A 211 -5.67 13.71 -2.44
N ALA A 212 -6.26 14.24 -3.50
CA ALA A 212 -6.71 13.43 -4.64
C ALA A 212 -5.52 12.70 -5.29
N ARG A 213 -4.39 13.39 -5.49
CA ARG A 213 -3.16 12.83 -6.06
C ARG A 213 -2.61 11.68 -5.23
N LEU A 214 -2.52 11.86 -3.91
CA LEU A 214 -2.06 10.82 -2.99
C LEU A 214 -3.00 9.62 -2.96
N ASN A 215 -4.32 9.85 -2.96
CA ASN A 215 -5.31 8.78 -2.99
C ASN A 215 -5.24 7.97 -4.30
N GLU A 216 -5.14 8.64 -5.45
CA GLU A 216 -4.97 7.97 -6.74
C GLU A 216 -3.70 7.12 -6.78
N ASN A 217 -2.61 7.63 -6.21
CA ASN A 217 -1.35 6.90 -6.09
C ASN A 217 -1.51 5.65 -5.21
N GLN A 218 -2.12 5.80 -4.03
CA GLN A 218 -2.29 4.68 -3.10
C GLN A 218 -3.20 3.60 -3.67
N GLU A 219 -4.30 4.01 -4.31
CA GLU A 219 -5.25 3.09 -4.93
C GLU A 219 -4.59 2.27 -6.04
N LEU A 220 -3.79 2.93 -6.89
CA LEU A 220 -3.05 2.23 -7.94
C LEU A 220 -2.04 1.24 -7.37
N TYR A 221 -1.31 1.63 -6.32
CA TYR A 221 -0.33 0.75 -5.69
C TYR A 221 -1.01 -0.51 -5.15
N ARG A 222 -2.11 -0.34 -4.41
CA ARG A 222 -2.88 -1.47 -3.85
C ARG A 222 -3.46 -2.35 -4.94
N GLN A 223 -4.04 -1.76 -5.99
CA GLN A 223 -4.57 -2.50 -7.13
C GLN A 223 -3.50 -3.36 -7.78
N ILE A 224 -2.30 -2.82 -8.00
CA ILE A 224 -1.18 -3.54 -8.59
C ILE A 224 -0.68 -4.65 -7.65
N GLU A 225 -0.46 -4.33 -6.37
CA GLU A 225 -0.01 -5.30 -5.36
C GLU A 225 -0.99 -6.49 -5.26
N ASP A 226 -2.29 -6.21 -5.13
CA ASP A 226 -3.35 -7.23 -5.13
C ASP A 226 -3.36 -8.07 -6.42
N SER A 227 -3.14 -7.43 -7.58
CA SER A 227 -3.13 -8.12 -8.87
C SER A 227 -1.96 -9.09 -8.98
N ILE A 228 -0.78 -8.70 -8.49
CA ILE A 228 0.41 -9.56 -8.47
C ILE A 228 0.23 -10.72 -7.51
N GLU A 229 -0.28 -10.47 -6.31
CA GLU A 229 -0.49 -11.52 -5.30
C GLU A 229 -1.52 -12.57 -5.77
N ARG A 230 -2.57 -12.15 -6.50
CA ARG A 230 -3.68 -13.03 -6.90
C ARG A 230 -3.55 -13.60 -8.32
N TYR A 231 -2.86 -12.91 -9.22
CA TYR A 231 -2.86 -13.20 -10.66
C TYR A 231 -1.47 -13.09 -11.31
N SER A 232 -0.41 -13.52 -10.63
CA SER A 232 1.00 -13.40 -11.05
C SER A 232 1.36 -13.95 -12.45
N GLY A 233 0.49 -14.73 -13.10
CA GLY A 233 0.67 -15.21 -14.48
C GLY A 233 -0.35 -14.68 -15.51
N GLN A 234 -1.24 -13.78 -15.10
CA GLN A 234 -2.33 -13.22 -15.93
C GLN A 234 -2.45 -11.71 -15.75
N LEU A 235 -1.35 -11.03 -15.40
CA LEU A 235 -1.33 -9.59 -15.17
C LEU A 235 -1.84 -8.81 -16.38
N GLU A 236 -1.55 -9.26 -17.61
CA GLU A 236 -2.05 -8.66 -18.85
C GLU A 236 -3.59 -8.64 -18.93
N ASN A 237 -4.26 -9.62 -18.33
CA ASN A 237 -5.72 -9.74 -18.36
C ASN A 237 -6.39 -8.91 -17.25
N VAL A 238 -5.66 -8.60 -16.18
CA VAL A 238 -6.19 -7.88 -15.02
C VAL A 238 -5.85 -6.39 -15.10
N LEU A 239 -4.62 -6.08 -15.48
CA LEU A 239 -4.07 -4.73 -15.58
C LEU A 239 -4.22 -4.16 -17.01
N THR A 240 -5.42 -4.27 -17.57
CA THR A 240 -5.77 -3.89 -18.95
C THR A 240 -5.53 -2.41 -19.29
N GLU A 241 -5.34 -1.57 -18.27
CA GLU A 241 -5.01 -0.14 -18.43
C GLU A 241 -3.57 0.09 -18.90
N PHE A 242 -2.69 -0.90 -18.80
CA PHE A 242 -1.30 -0.83 -19.29
C PHE A 242 -1.12 -1.70 -20.54
N SER A 243 -0.14 -1.36 -21.39
CA SER A 243 0.20 -2.21 -22.53
C SER A 243 0.91 -3.50 -22.12
N THR A 244 0.75 -4.55 -22.91
CA THR A 244 1.48 -5.83 -22.77
C THR A 244 2.99 -5.61 -22.67
N LYS A 245 3.52 -4.69 -23.50
CA LYS A 245 4.94 -4.34 -23.49
C LYS A 245 5.39 -3.74 -22.16
N PHE A 246 4.58 -2.85 -21.58
CA PHE A 246 4.89 -2.25 -20.29
C PHE A 246 4.86 -3.30 -19.18
N ILE A 247 3.87 -4.19 -19.19
CA ILE A 247 3.74 -5.29 -18.23
C ILE A 247 4.95 -6.23 -18.30
N GLN A 248 5.29 -6.71 -19.50
CA GLN A 248 6.43 -7.60 -19.70
C GLN A 248 7.73 -6.95 -19.21
N GLN A 249 7.96 -5.68 -19.57
CA GLN A 249 9.21 -5.00 -19.23
C GLN A 249 9.38 -4.78 -17.71
N HIS A 250 8.34 -4.28 -17.03
CA HIS A 250 8.47 -3.77 -15.66
C HIS A 250 8.01 -4.74 -14.57
N PHE A 251 7.17 -5.72 -14.92
CA PHE A 251 6.63 -6.69 -13.96
C PHE A 251 7.24 -8.08 -14.12
N VAL A 252 7.81 -8.40 -15.30
CA VAL A 252 8.38 -9.73 -15.59
C VAL A 252 9.89 -9.64 -15.79
N ASP A 253 10.35 -8.85 -16.75
CA ASP A 253 11.77 -8.83 -17.14
C ASP A 253 12.65 -8.16 -16.08
N LYS A 254 12.22 -6.99 -15.58
CA LYS A 254 12.97 -6.20 -14.59
C LYS A 254 12.46 -6.36 -13.16
N ASP A 255 11.17 -6.64 -12.98
CA ASP A 255 10.46 -6.59 -11.68
C ASP A 255 10.75 -5.29 -10.90
N ASP A 256 10.83 -4.17 -11.60
CA ASP A 256 11.17 -2.84 -11.07
C ASP A 256 9.93 -1.95 -10.86
N TRP A 257 8.72 -2.52 -10.96
CA TRP A 257 7.46 -1.76 -10.87
C TRP A 257 7.34 -0.92 -9.58
N ARG A 258 7.88 -1.39 -8.45
CA ARG A 258 7.86 -0.63 -7.18
C ARG A 258 8.75 0.62 -7.19
N GLU A 259 9.72 0.66 -8.10
CA GLU A 259 10.73 1.73 -8.19
C GLU A 259 10.32 2.84 -9.18
N LEU A 260 9.32 2.59 -10.02
CA LEU A 260 8.85 3.54 -11.02
C LEU A 260 8.18 4.76 -10.36
N ASP A 261 8.38 5.93 -10.97
CA ASP A 261 7.64 7.13 -10.58
C ASP A 261 6.17 6.99 -10.98
N PHE A 262 5.27 7.51 -10.14
CA PHE A 262 3.83 7.51 -10.35
C PHE A 262 3.43 8.13 -11.70
N SER A 263 4.17 9.14 -12.19
CA SER A 263 3.92 9.75 -13.49
C SER A 263 4.11 8.78 -14.65
N VAL A 264 5.03 7.81 -14.54
CA VAL A 264 5.27 6.80 -15.59
C VAL A 264 4.02 5.95 -15.82
N TYR A 265 3.36 5.55 -14.74
CA TYR A 265 2.10 4.81 -14.82
C TYR A 265 0.99 5.64 -15.49
N GLN A 266 0.88 6.92 -15.13
CA GLN A 266 -0.14 7.79 -15.69
C GLN A 266 0.08 8.05 -17.19
N GLU A 267 1.32 8.29 -17.59
CA GLU A 267 1.69 8.47 -18.99
C GLU A 267 1.43 7.20 -19.79
N GLU A 268 1.72 6.02 -19.23
CA GLU A 268 1.42 4.74 -19.88
C GLU A 268 -0.09 4.51 -20.01
N LYS A 269 -0.88 4.74 -18.94
CA LYS A 269 -2.35 4.66 -19.02
C LYS A 269 -2.90 5.62 -20.07
N ALA A 270 -2.40 6.85 -20.13
CA ALA A 270 -2.80 7.83 -21.12
C ALA A 270 -2.46 7.34 -22.54
N ARG A 271 -1.22 6.90 -22.77
CA ARG A 271 -0.75 6.39 -24.07
C ARG A 271 -1.56 5.18 -24.53
N ASN A 272 -1.80 4.21 -23.65
CA ASN A 272 -2.59 3.02 -23.95
C ASN A 272 -4.06 3.39 -24.24
N SER A 273 -4.63 4.36 -23.53
CA SER A 273 -5.99 4.85 -23.80
C SER A 273 -6.12 5.64 -25.11
N GLU A 274 -5.04 6.29 -25.56
CA GLU A 274 -5.00 7.06 -26.80
C GLU A 274 -4.82 6.16 -28.04
N GLN A 275 -4.17 5.01 -27.87
CA GLN A 275 -4.02 3.97 -28.89
C GLN A 275 -5.38 3.33 -29.20
N LYS A 276 -6.13 3.99 -30.07
CA LYS A 276 -7.40 3.47 -30.60
C LYS A 276 -7.11 2.33 -31.57
N LEU A 277 -7.91 1.27 -31.50
CA LEU A 277 -8.01 0.26 -32.55
C LEU A 277 -8.32 0.95 -33.90
N VAL A 278 -7.33 1.07 -34.77
CA VAL A 278 -7.51 1.59 -36.12
C VAL A 278 -7.40 0.44 -37.09
N LEU A 279 -8.49 0.13 -37.81
CA LEU A 279 -8.41 -0.82 -38.92
C LEU A 279 -7.53 -0.23 -40.01
N GLU A 280 -6.42 -0.89 -40.30
CA GLU A 280 -5.44 -0.49 -41.31
C GLU A 280 -5.81 -1.05 -42.67
N ASN A 281 -6.10 -2.35 -42.75
CA ASN A 281 -6.37 -3.00 -44.01
C ASN A 281 -7.32 -4.20 -43.85
N ILE A 282 -8.00 -4.53 -44.94
CA ILE A 282 -8.73 -5.79 -45.11
C ILE A 282 -8.23 -6.41 -46.40
N CYS A 283 -7.72 -7.64 -46.32
CA CYS A 283 -7.28 -8.41 -47.47
C CYS A 283 -8.15 -9.64 -47.66
N VAL A 284 -8.29 -10.08 -48.90
CA VAL A 284 -8.90 -11.37 -49.23
C VAL A 284 -7.99 -12.09 -50.23
N GLU A 285 -7.69 -13.36 -50.00
CA GLU A 285 -6.69 -14.08 -50.80
C GLU A 285 -7.21 -14.43 -52.21
N ASN A 286 -8.50 -14.80 -52.31
CA ASN A 286 -9.08 -15.40 -53.51
C ASN A 286 -10.28 -14.59 -54.06
N GLY A 287 -10.19 -13.26 -54.00
CA GLY A 287 -11.30 -12.39 -54.35
C GLY A 287 -10.96 -10.89 -54.36
N GLU A 288 -12.02 -10.09 -54.43
CA GLU A 288 -11.95 -8.64 -54.29
C GLU A 288 -12.76 -8.20 -53.06
N VAL A 289 -12.24 -7.20 -52.34
CA VAL A 289 -12.89 -6.65 -51.15
C VAL A 289 -13.20 -5.17 -51.34
N TRP A 290 -14.42 -4.78 -51.01
CA TRP A 290 -14.82 -3.38 -50.92
C TRP A 290 -15.24 -3.07 -49.50
N GLN A 291 -14.76 -1.96 -48.98
CA GLN A 291 -15.10 -1.49 -47.65
C GLN A 291 -15.76 -0.11 -47.70
N ARG A 292 -16.72 0.10 -46.81
CA ARG A 292 -17.37 1.39 -46.65
C ARG A 292 -17.69 1.65 -45.18
N ALA A 293 -17.24 2.79 -44.67
CA ALA A 293 -17.68 3.30 -43.38
C ALA A 293 -19.15 3.77 -43.45
N LYS A 294 -19.92 3.51 -42.40
CA LYS A 294 -21.34 3.85 -42.32
C LYS A 294 -21.61 5.35 -42.43
N SER A 295 -20.76 6.19 -41.84
CA SER A 295 -20.81 7.65 -42.00
C SER A 295 -19.46 8.31 -41.69
N ILE A 296 -19.36 9.62 -41.98
CA ILE A 296 -18.16 10.43 -41.71
C ILE A 296 -17.96 10.79 -40.24
N SER A 297 -18.95 10.53 -39.38
CA SER A 297 -18.86 10.79 -37.93
C SER A 297 -17.83 9.88 -37.24
N LYS A 298 -17.27 10.30 -36.09
CA LYS A 298 -16.30 9.47 -35.33
C LYS A 298 -16.85 8.07 -35.01
N ALA A 299 -18.12 7.96 -34.64
CA ALA A 299 -18.77 6.66 -34.39
C ALA A 299 -19.04 5.89 -35.69
N GLY A 300 -19.48 6.57 -36.75
CA GLY A 300 -19.77 5.95 -38.04
C GLY A 300 -18.54 5.45 -38.80
N LYS A 301 -17.35 5.99 -38.51
CA LYS A 301 -16.07 5.47 -39.03
C LYS A 301 -15.66 4.13 -38.40
N ARG A 302 -16.22 3.77 -37.24
CA ARG A 302 -15.98 2.49 -36.56
C ARG A 302 -16.91 1.37 -37.03
N ASP A 303 -18.01 1.71 -37.70
CA ASP A 303 -18.99 0.77 -38.25
C ASP A 303 -18.70 0.61 -39.75
N ILE A 304 -18.04 -0.50 -40.11
CA ILE A 304 -17.51 -0.75 -41.45
C ILE A 304 -18.28 -1.90 -42.08
N SER A 305 -18.88 -1.63 -43.24
CA SER A 305 -19.48 -2.65 -44.09
C SER A 305 -18.44 -3.16 -45.08
N VAL A 306 -18.29 -4.48 -45.15
CA VAL A 306 -17.32 -5.16 -46.02
C VAL A 306 -18.09 -6.04 -46.99
N LEU A 307 -17.85 -5.85 -48.28
CA LEU A 307 -18.36 -6.68 -49.37
C LEU A 307 -17.21 -7.48 -49.96
N VAL A 308 -17.42 -8.78 -50.13
CA VAL A 308 -16.39 -9.70 -50.64
C VAL A 308 -16.93 -10.40 -51.89
N GLN A 309 -16.22 -10.28 -53.00
CA GLN A 309 -16.51 -11.02 -54.23
C GLN A 309 -15.50 -12.14 -54.38
N VAL A 310 -16.00 -13.37 -54.46
CA VAL A 310 -15.19 -14.59 -54.58
C VAL A 310 -15.18 -15.06 -56.03
N GLN A 311 -14.08 -15.65 -56.47
CA GLN A 311 -14.00 -16.25 -57.80
C GLN A 311 -14.94 -17.49 -57.92
N PRO A 312 -15.49 -17.75 -59.13
CA PRO A 312 -16.35 -18.90 -59.36
C PRO A 312 -15.67 -20.23 -59.04
N GLY A 313 -16.36 -21.13 -58.34
CA GLY A 313 -15.87 -22.47 -58.01
C GLY A 313 -15.12 -22.59 -56.68
N GLN A 314 -14.95 -21.48 -55.94
CA GLN A 314 -14.38 -21.49 -54.59
C GLN A 314 -15.45 -21.77 -53.54
N SER A 315 -15.18 -22.71 -52.63
CA SER A 315 -16.02 -23.01 -51.46
C SER A 315 -15.54 -22.30 -50.19
N HIS A 316 -14.39 -21.63 -50.26
CA HIS A 316 -13.72 -21.01 -49.11
C HIS A 316 -13.28 -19.59 -49.42
N VAL A 317 -13.34 -18.75 -48.38
CA VAL A 317 -12.86 -17.37 -48.41
C VAL A 317 -12.05 -17.12 -47.15
N GLU A 318 -10.84 -16.59 -47.33
CA GLU A 318 -9.96 -16.18 -46.25
C GLU A 318 -9.90 -14.66 -46.21
N LEU A 319 -10.27 -14.08 -45.07
CA LEU A 319 -10.29 -12.64 -44.82
C LEU A 319 -9.27 -12.32 -43.73
N GLU A 320 -8.40 -11.37 -44.02
CA GLU A 320 -7.43 -10.85 -43.07
C GLU A 320 -7.80 -9.41 -42.70
N PHE A 321 -7.86 -9.12 -41.40
CA PHE A 321 -8.10 -7.79 -40.87
C PHE A 321 -6.87 -7.33 -40.10
N SER A 322 -6.22 -6.29 -40.58
CA SER A 322 -5.03 -5.71 -39.96
C SER A 322 -5.42 -4.47 -39.17
N PHE A 323 -4.99 -4.37 -37.91
CA PHE A 323 -5.26 -3.22 -37.05
C PHE A 323 -3.94 -2.60 -36.56
N GLN A 324 -3.90 -1.27 -36.52
CA GLN A 324 -2.87 -0.49 -35.83
C GLN A 324 -3.33 -0.25 -34.38
N SER A 325 -2.89 -1.08 -33.43
CA SER A 325 -3.06 -0.89 -31.97
C SER A 325 -2.28 -1.94 -31.17
N ASN A 326 -2.40 -1.89 -29.84
CA ASN A 326 -2.05 -3.02 -28.98
C ASN A 326 -2.85 -4.29 -29.33
N ASP A 327 -2.34 -5.43 -28.88
CA ASP A 327 -2.85 -6.75 -29.18
C ASP A 327 -4.35 -6.86 -28.82
N LEU A 328 -5.15 -7.38 -29.75
CA LEU A 328 -6.54 -7.74 -29.51
C LEU A 328 -6.57 -9.03 -28.69
N GLN A 329 -7.26 -9.01 -27.56
CA GLN A 329 -7.53 -10.24 -26.82
C GLN A 329 -8.73 -11.00 -27.42
N ASP A 330 -8.75 -12.32 -27.30
CA ASP A 330 -9.79 -13.18 -27.89
C ASP A 330 -11.20 -12.82 -27.42
N ASP A 331 -11.34 -12.38 -26.16
CA ASP A 331 -12.63 -11.97 -25.58
C ASP A 331 -13.16 -10.63 -26.13
N GLN A 332 -12.29 -9.84 -26.77
CA GLN A 332 -12.64 -8.59 -27.44
C GLN A 332 -13.20 -8.81 -28.85
N ILE A 333 -13.08 -10.03 -29.40
CA ILE A 333 -13.54 -10.37 -30.74
C ILE A 333 -14.86 -11.14 -30.65
N LYS A 334 -15.93 -10.58 -31.22
CA LYS A 334 -17.25 -11.22 -31.27
C LYS A 334 -17.77 -11.30 -32.69
N ILE A 335 -18.10 -12.51 -33.13
CA ILE A 335 -18.70 -12.77 -34.43
C ILE A 335 -20.15 -13.17 -34.23
N SER A 336 -21.06 -12.47 -34.88
CA SER A 336 -22.48 -12.81 -34.93
C SER A 336 -22.92 -12.95 -36.39
N SER A 337 -23.80 -13.90 -36.69
CA SER A 337 -24.42 -13.98 -38.02
C SER A 337 -25.93 -14.14 -37.95
N SER A 338 -26.58 -13.62 -38.98
CA SER A 338 -28.02 -13.72 -39.20
C SER A 338 -28.46 -15.04 -39.83
N SER A 339 -27.53 -15.91 -40.24
CA SER A 339 -27.78 -17.21 -40.87
C SER A 339 -26.84 -18.29 -40.30
N PRO A 340 -27.28 -19.57 -40.18
CA PRO A 340 -26.46 -20.68 -39.69
C PRO A 340 -25.48 -21.17 -40.77
N ALA A 341 -24.28 -20.60 -40.82
CA ALA A 341 -23.15 -21.15 -41.59
C ALA A 341 -22.46 -22.27 -40.78
N LYS A 342 -21.99 -23.33 -41.45
CA LYS A 342 -21.76 -24.65 -40.83
C LYS A 342 -20.42 -24.87 -40.13
N GLU A 343 -19.39 -24.06 -40.32
CA GLU A 343 -18.14 -24.18 -39.55
C GLU A 343 -17.32 -22.90 -39.66
N ARG A 344 -16.71 -22.47 -38.56
CA ARG A 344 -15.87 -21.27 -38.48
C ARG A 344 -14.65 -21.57 -37.63
N THR A 345 -13.48 -21.21 -38.15
CA THR A 345 -12.22 -21.30 -37.40
C THR A 345 -11.53 -19.95 -37.48
N PHE A 346 -11.19 -19.37 -36.34
CA PHE A 346 -10.40 -18.14 -36.23
C PHE A 346 -9.02 -18.48 -35.69
N LEU A 347 -7.98 -17.87 -36.26
CA LEU A 347 -6.61 -17.93 -35.75
C LEU A 347 -6.07 -16.50 -35.68
N ALA A 348 -5.71 -16.05 -34.47
CA ALA A 348 -4.95 -14.82 -34.28
C ALA A 348 -3.46 -15.09 -34.48
N HIS A 349 -2.77 -14.25 -35.25
CA HIS A 349 -1.32 -14.32 -35.41
C HIS A 349 -0.69 -12.94 -35.21
N GLN A 350 0.43 -12.92 -34.48
CA GLN A 350 1.22 -11.73 -34.17
C GLN A 350 2.46 -11.67 -35.07
N SER A 351 2.79 -10.49 -35.58
CA SER A 351 4.10 -10.23 -36.21
C SER A 351 4.76 -9.02 -35.55
N CYS A 352 5.84 -9.28 -34.81
CA CYS A 352 6.68 -8.25 -34.21
C CYS A 352 7.61 -7.69 -35.29
N TRP A 353 7.38 -6.44 -35.73
CA TRP A 353 8.35 -5.74 -36.57
C TRP A 353 9.51 -5.24 -35.72
N GLY A 354 10.61 -6.00 -35.69
CA GLY A 354 11.87 -5.63 -35.06
C GLY A 354 13.06 -6.26 -35.78
N GLU A 355 13.93 -5.39 -36.31
CA GLU A 355 15.30 -5.60 -36.77
C GLU A 355 15.57 -6.01 -38.25
N ASN A 356 16.40 -5.17 -38.87
CA ASN A 356 17.05 -5.37 -40.17
C ASN A 356 17.84 -6.69 -40.22
N LEU A 357 17.76 -7.44 -41.34
CA LEU A 357 18.87 -8.13 -42.06
C LEU A 357 18.31 -8.89 -43.32
N PRO A 358 19.15 -9.34 -44.28
CA PRO A 358 18.98 -9.03 -45.70
C PRO A 358 18.35 -10.17 -46.54
N HIS A 359 17.95 -9.79 -47.76
CA HIS A 359 17.58 -10.59 -48.94
C HIS A 359 17.60 -12.13 -48.85
N TYR A 360 16.45 -12.69 -49.26
CA TYR A 360 16.07 -14.10 -49.54
C TYR A 360 15.67 -14.97 -48.34
N GLY A 361 14.36 -15.23 -48.22
CA GLY A 361 13.80 -16.28 -47.37
C GLY A 361 12.27 -16.27 -47.38
N VAL A 362 11.66 -17.20 -48.11
CA VAL A 362 10.23 -17.51 -48.08
C VAL A 362 9.91 -18.33 -46.83
N SER A 363 8.85 -17.98 -46.09
CA SER A 363 7.99 -18.95 -45.38
C SER A 363 6.73 -18.29 -44.78
N ALA A 364 5.57 -18.71 -45.31
CA ALA A 364 4.21 -18.59 -44.77
C ALA A 364 3.95 -19.70 -43.69
N PHE A 365 2.84 -19.88 -42.94
CA PHE A 365 1.38 -19.71 -43.07
C PHE A 365 0.70 -19.88 -41.67
N ARG A 366 -0.57 -19.44 -41.46
CA ARG A 366 -1.66 -20.27 -40.88
C ARG A 366 -3.08 -19.65 -41.00
N TRP A 367 -4.09 -20.53 -41.07
CA TRP A 367 -5.32 -20.48 -41.90
C TRP A 367 -6.64 -20.14 -41.16
N ALA A 368 -7.55 -19.39 -41.80
CA ALA A 368 -8.99 -19.40 -41.45
C ALA A 368 -9.86 -19.78 -42.67
N SER A 369 -10.43 -20.99 -42.66
CA SER A 369 -11.42 -21.43 -43.66
C SER A 369 -12.84 -21.12 -43.19
N LEU A 370 -13.56 -20.28 -43.93
CA LEU A 370 -15.02 -20.25 -43.88
C LEU A 370 -15.58 -21.22 -44.93
N LEU A 371 -16.33 -22.23 -44.48
CA LEU A 371 -17.16 -23.10 -45.32
C LEU A 371 -18.50 -22.40 -45.59
N LEU A 372 -18.78 -22.09 -46.86
CA LEU A 372 -20.11 -21.62 -47.30
C LEU A 372 -21.13 -22.77 -47.41
#